data_AF-A0A519ZSG6-F1
#
_entry.id   AF-A0A519ZSG6-F1
#
_cell.length_a   1.000
_cell.length_b   1.000
_cell.length_c   1.000
_cell.angle_alpha   90.00
_cell.angle_beta   90.00
_cell.angle_gamma   90.00
#
_symmetry.space_group_name_H-M   'P 1'
#
loop_
_entity.id
_entity.type
_entity.pdbx_description
1 polymer ?
#
loop_
_entity_poly.entity_id
_entity_poly.type
_entity_poly.pdbx_seq_one_letter_code
_entity_poly.pdbx_strand_id
1 'polypeptide(L)'
;MSQNLPEVWLRGPLSAVPPLLQPVAHALLQAREEVTELMANFPAERLAERPLGLAAVGFHLRHLAGVLDRTFTYARGEALSETQLAYLAAEGQPPTHAGATQELVQVFARQVDKALTQLEATPEAS
;
A
#
# COMPACT_ATOMS: atom_id res chain seq x y z
N MET A 1 -16.04 -1.99 16.96
CA MET A 1 -15.22 -0.78 17.07
C MET A 1 -13.81 -1.24 17.33
N SER A 2 -12.89 -1.00 16.41
CA SER A 2 -11.47 -1.22 16.69
C SER A 2 -11.12 -0.39 17.93
N GLN A 3 -10.47 -1.02 18.90
CA GLN A 3 -9.91 -0.30 20.05
C GLN A 3 -9.13 0.90 19.51
N ASN A 4 -9.35 2.08 20.07
CA ASN A 4 -8.71 3.32 19.64
C ASN A 4 -7.23 3.27 20.06
N LEU A 5 -6.46 2.45 19.36
CA LEU A 5 -5.03 2.33 19.55
C LEU A 5 -4.39 3.65 19.13
N PRO A 6 -3.32 4.09 19.80
CA PRO A 6 -2.50 5.20 19.30
C PRO A 6 -2.07 4.94 17.85
N GLU A 7 -1.72 5.98 17.11
CA GLU A 7 -1.08 5.83 15.78
C GLU A 7 0.14 4.90 15.88
N VAL A 8 0.46 4.19 14.79
CA VAL A 8 1.46 3.11 14.82
C VAL A 8 2.81 3.56 15.36
N TRP A 9 3.25 4.78 15.04
CA TRP A 9 4.53 5.33 15.54
C TRP A 9 4.55 5.55 17.07
N LEU A 10 3.39 5.69 17.71
CA LEU A 10 3.25 5.80 19.18
C LEU A 10 3.21 4.43 19.87
N ARG A 11 3.24 3.32 19.13
CA ARG A 11 3.18 1.96 19.68
C ARG A 11 4.57 1.38 20.00
N GLY A 12 5.63 2.14 19.77
CA GLY A 12 7.01 1.74 20.01
C GLY A 12 7.69 1.07 18.80
N PRO A 13 8.95 0.64 18.97
CA PRO A 13 9.75 0.10 17.88
C PRO A 13 9.28 -1.28 17.43
N LEU A 14 9.36 -1.54 16.13
CA LEU A 14 9.15 -2.85 15.53
C LEU A 14 10.46 -3.65 15.64
N SER A 15 10.50 -4.70 16.46
CA SER A 15 11.74 -5.39 16.82
C SER A 15 12.50 -6.02 15.64
N ALA A 16 11.79 -6.40 14.57
CA ALA A 16 12.39 -6.98 13.38
C ALA A 16 12.92 -5.93 12.39
N VAL A 17 12.56 -4.66 12.55
CA VAL A 17 12.94 -3.57 11.63
C VAL A 17 14.14 -2.82 12.18
N PRO A 18 15.22 -2.63 11.39
CA PRO A 18 16.37 -1.84 11.79
C PRO A 18 15.99 -0.42 12.26
N PRO A 19 16.63 0.12 13.32
CA PRO A 19 16.34 1.46 13.85
C PRO A 19 16.17 2.56 12.79
N LEU A 20 17.04 2.62 11.78
CA LEU A 20 16.98 3.67 10.74
C LEU A 20 15.78 3.51 9.78
N LEU A 21 15.17 2.32 9.72
CA LEU A 21 14.05 2.02 8.83
C LEU A 21 12.69 2.02 9.56
N GLN A 22 12.68 2.23 10.88
CA GLN A 22 11.46 2.32 11.70
C GLN A 22 10.43 3.32 11.13
N PRO A 23 10.79 4.57 10.74
CA PRO A 23 9.79 5.53 10.29
C PRO A 23 9.04 5.08 9.03
N VAL A 24 9.73 4.39 8.11
CA VAL A 24 9.12 3.86 6.89
C VAL A 24 8.15 2.74 7.25
N ALA A 25 8.57 1.80 8.09
CA ALA A 25 7.72 0.69 8.52
C ALA A 25 6.47 1.16 9.28
N HIS A 26 6.61 2.13 10.20
CA HIS A 26 5.48 2.72 10.90
C HIS A 26 4.50 3.42 9.96
N ALA A 27 5.00 4.20 8.99
CA ALA A 27 4.15 4.88 8.01
C ALA A 27 3.37 3.89 7.14
N LEU A 28 4.01 2.81 6.68
CA LEU A 28 3.35 1.77 5.87
C LEU A 28 2.27 1.02 6.66
N LEU A 29 2.54 0.70 7.93
CA LEU A 29 1.57 0.07 8.81
C LEU A 29 0.39 1.02 9.12
N GLN A 30 0.65 2.30 9.38
CA GLN A 30 -0.39 3.30 9.60
C GLN A 30 -1.29 3.42 8.37
N ALA A 31 -0.69 3.59 7.18
CA ALA A 31 -1.43 3.67 5.93
C ALA A 31 -2.28 2.42 5.68
N ARG A 32 -1.78 1.22 6.01
CA ARG A 32 -2.56 -0.02 5.91
C ARG A 32 -3.78 -0.02 6.82
N GLU A 33 -3.65 0.43 8.07
CA GLU A 33 -4.76 0.51 9.02
C GLU A 33 -5.82 1.50 8.55
N GLU A 34 -5.40 2.70 8.16
CA GLU A 34 -6.30 3.76 7.69
C GLU A 34 -7.02 3.37 6.40
N VAL A 35 -6.30 2.81 5.41
CA VAL A 35 -6.93 2.34 4.17
C VAL A 35 -7.92 1.22 4.45
N THR A 36 -7.61 0.30 5.37
CA THR A 36 -8.54 -0.78 5.75
C THR A 36 -9.81 -0.22 6.37
N GLU A 37 -9.69 0.75 7.27
CA GLU A 37 -10.84 1.37 7.93
C GLU A 37 -11.68 2.21 6.96
N LEU A 38 -11.06 3.13 6.23
CA LEU A 38 -11.74 4.04 5.32
C LEU A 38 -12.47 3.30 4.19
N MET A 39 -11.95 2.15 3.76
CA MET A 39 -12.49 1.39 2.64
C MET A 39 -13.46 0.27 3.06
N ALA A 40 -13.65 0.00 4.36
CA ALA A 40 -14.41 -1.16 4.86
C ALA A 40 -15.81 -1.32 4.23
N ASN A 41 -16.50 -0.19 3.99
CA ASN A 41 -17.84 -0.13 3.40
C ASN A 41 -17.89 0.73 2.13
N PHE A 42 -16.76 0.98 1.48
CA PHE A 42 -16.75 1.81 0.28
C PHE A 42 -17.34 1.02 -0.91
N PRO A 43 -18.38 1.56 -1.58
CA PRO A 43 -19.08 0.88 -2.66
C PRO A 43 -18.20 0.70 -3.91
N ALA A 44 -18.15 -0.52 -4.44
CA ALA A 44 -17.26 -0.89 -5.54
C ALA A 44 -17.59 -0.15 -6.85
N GLU A 45 -18.87 0.14 -7.09
CA GLU A 45 -19.35 0.88 -8.25
C GLU A 45 -18.82 2.32 -8.30
N ARG A 46 -18.38 2.87 -7.15
CA ARG A 46 -17.81 4.22 -7.06
C ARG A 46 -16.30 4.26 -7.24
N LEU A 47 -15.62 3.11 -7.35
CA LEU A 47 -14.16 3.04 -7.45
C LEU A 47 -13.59 3.73 -8.70
N ALA A 48 -14.38 3.81 -9.78
CA ALA A 48 -13.98 4.48 -11.01
C ALA A 48 -14.52 5.92 -11.14
N GLU A 49 -15.30 6.42 -10.16
CA GLU A 49 -15.78 7.79 -10.17
C GLU A 49 -14.62 8.78 -10.11
N ARG A 50 -14.73 9.87 -10.87
CA ARG A 50 -13.75 10.96 -10.93
C ARG A 50 -14.40 12.28 -10.50
N PRO A 51 -14.57 12.52 -9.19
CA PRO A 51 -15.16 13.75 -8.69
C PRO A 51 -14.35 14.95 -9.20
N LEU A 52 -14.99 15.89 -9.87
CA LEU A 52 -14.35 17.09 -10.45
C LEU A 52 -13.17 16.76 -11.40
N GLY A 53 -13.16 15.57 -12.02
CA GLY A 53 -12.09 15.12 -12.90
C GLY A 53 -10.82 14.65 -12.19
N LEU A 54 -10.79 14.66 -10.84
CA LEU A 54 -9.68 14.18 -10.03
C LEU A 54 -9.48 12.66 -10.19
N ALA A 55 -8.38 12.16 -9.65
CA ALA A 55 -8.07 10.76 -9.72
C ALA A 55 -9.08 9.94 -8.89
N ALA A 56 -9.47 8.79 -9.41
CA ALA A 56 -10.49 7.94 -8.80
C ALA A 56 -9.94 7.23 -7.55
N VAL A 57 -10.82 6.87 -6.62
CA VAL A 57 -10.43 6.10 -5.41
C VAL A 57 -9.78 4.77 -5.79
N GLY A 58 -10.33 4.07 -6.77
CA GLY A 58 -9.75 2.83 -7.27
C GLY A 58 -8.37 3.03 -7.93
N PHE A 59 -8.13 4.18 -8.56
CA PHE A 59 -6.78 4.52 -9.04
C PHE A 59 -5.82 4.67 -7.86
N HIS A 60 -6.18 5.42 -6.82
CA HIS A 60 -5.31 5.60 -5.65
C HIS A 60 -4.99 4.27 -4.96
N LEU A 61 -5.97 3.38 -4.77
CA LEU A 61 -5.71 2.05 -4.19
C LEU A 61 -4.75 1.22 -5.03
N ARG A 62 -4.93 1.20 -6.35
CA ARG A 62 -4.02 0.51 -7.25
C ARG A 62 -2.63 1.13 -7.22
N HIS A 63 -2.57 2.46 -7.23
CA HIS A 63 -1.34 3.23 -7.24
C HIS A 63 -0.52 3.01 -5.96
N LEU A 64 -1.16 2.97 -4.78
CA LEU A 64 -0.49 2.70 -3.50
C LEU A 64 0.28 1.36 -3.54
N ALA A 65 -0.36 0.30 -4.03
CA ALA A 65 0.31 -0.99 -4.21
C ALA A 65 1.40 -0.93 -5.30
N GLY A 66 1.09 -0.34 -6.45
CA GLY A 66 2.02 -0.28 -7.58
C GLY A 66 3.28 0.54 -7.29
N VAL A 67 3.14 1.71 -6.66
CA VAL A 67 4.28 2.58 -6.33
C VAL A 67 5.17 1.94 -5.28
N LEU A 68 4.59 1.27 -4.27
CA LEU A 68 5.35 0.57 -3.26
C LEU A 68 6.15 -0.58 -3.87
N ASP A 69 5.55 -1.35 -4.78
CA ASP A 69 6.24 -2.42 -5.49
C ASP A 69 7.43 -1.90 -6.32
N ARG A 70 7.21 -0.86 -7.12
CA ARG A 70 8.25 -0.27 -7.97
C ARG A 70 9.38 0.36 -7.17
N THR A 71 9.07 1.14 -6.13
CA THR A 71 10.09 1.81 -5.32
C THR A 71 10.96 0.81 -4.56
N PHE A 72 10.37 -0.27 -4.05
CA PHE A 72 11.14 -1.35 -3.41
C PHE A 72 11.95 -2.18 -4.40
N THR A 73 11.48 -2.36 -5.65
CA THR A 73 12.30 -2.90 -6.76
C THR A 73 13.53 -2.04 -7.01
N TYR A 74 13.37 -0.72 -7.11
CA TYR A 74 14.50 0.18 -7.30
C TYR A 74 15.46 0.20 -6.10
N ALA A 75 14.94 0.07 -4.89
CA ALA A 75 15.77 -0.06 -3.69
C ALA A 75 16.66 -1.32 -3.71
N ARG A 76 16.29 -2.37 -4.46
CA ARG A 76 17.13 -3.56 -4.73
C ARG A 76 18.08 -3.39 -5.90
N GLY A 77 18.09 -2.22 -6.57
CA GLY A 77 18.88 -1.99 -7.78
C GLY A 77 18.34 -2.73 -9.02
N GLU A 78 17.11 -3.20 -8.98
CA GLU A 78 16.48 -3.98 -10.05
C GLU A 78 15.71 -3.08 -11.03
N ALA A 79 15.54 -3.55 -12.26
CA ALA A 79 14.64 -2.95 -13.24
C ALA A 79 13.20 -3.48 -13.07
N LEU A 80 12.22 -2.70 -13.54
CA LEU A 80 10.83 -3.17 -13.53
C LEU A 80 10.62 -4.33 -14.50
N SER A 81 9.88 -5.33 -14.05
CA SER A 81 9.41 -6.42 -14.90
C SER A 81 8.26 -5.98 -15.83
N GLU A 82 8.00 -6.76 -16.88
CA GLU A 82 6.84 -6.55 -17.77
C GLU A 82 5.52 -6.56 -17.00
N THR A 83 5.38 -7.43 -16.00
CA THR A 83 4.19 -7.48 -15.12
C THR A 83 3.99 -6.18 -14.35
N GLN A 84 5.06 -5.58 -13.83
CA GLN A 84 4.99 -4.31 -13.12
C GLN A 84 4.64 -3.14 -14.04
N LEU A 85 5.17 -3.15 -15.27
CA LEU A 85 4.84 -2.16 -16.29
C LEU A 85 3.37 -2.30 -16.75
N ALA A 86 2.89 -3.52 -16.94
CA ALA A 86 1.49 -3.78 -17.26
C ALA A 86 0.55 -3.33 -16.12
N TYR A 87 0.94 -3.60 -14.87
CA TYR A 87 0.18 -3.14 -13.71
C TYR A 87 0.10 -1.61 -13.66
N LEU A 88 1.24 -0.92 -13.86
CA LEU A 88 1.34 0.54 -13.93
C LEU A 88 0.42 1.12 -15.02
N ALA A 89 0.47 0.57 -16.23
CA ALA A 89 -0.38 1.02 -17.34
C ALA A 89 -1.88 0.88 -17.03
N ALA A 90 -2.24 -0.13 -16.23
CA ALA A 90 -3.63 -0.41 -15.89
C ALA A 90 -4.12 0.34 -14.63
N GLU A 91 -3.27 1.06 -13.87
CA GLU A 91 -3.68 1.75 -12.62
C GLU A 91 -4.90 2.66 -12.80
N GLY A 92 -5.04 3.31 -13.97
CA GLY A 92 -6.16 4.19 -14.30
C GLY A 92 -7.49 3.49 -14.62
N GLN A 93 -7.53 2.16 -14.62
CA GLN A 93 -8.72 1.37 -14.95
C GLN A 93 -9.07 0.43 -13.78
N PRO A 94 -9.55 0.95 -12.64
CA PRO A 94 -9.84 0.11 -11.49
C PRO A 94 -11.05 -0.81 -11.75
N PRO A 95 -11.04 -2.04 -11.18
CA PRO A 95 -12.21 -2.89 -11.21
C PRO A 95 -13.37 -2.27 -10.41
N THR A 96 -14.60 -2.56 -10.83
CA THR A 96 -15.84 -2.07 -10.20
C THR A 96 -16.85 -3.19 -9.91
N HIS A 97 -16.44 -4.45 -10.05
CA HIS A 97 -17.29 -5.60 -9.71
C HIS A 97 -17.51 -5.71 -8.20
N ALA A 98 -18.57 -6.42 -7.79
CA ALA A 98 -18.83 -6.68 -6.39
C ALA A 98 -17.61 -7.36 -5.73
N GLY A 99 -17.09 -6.77 -4.65
CA GLY A 99 -15.88 -7.25 -3.96
C GLY A 99 -14.57 -6.56 -4.37
N ALA A 100 -14.56 -5.76 -5.45
CA ALA A 100 -13.37 -5.08 -5.95
C ALA A 100 -12.69 -4.18 -4.89
N THR A 101 -13.47 -3.51 -4.04
CA THR A 101 -12.94 -2.70 -2.94
C THR A 101 -12.06 -3.53 -2.01
N GLN A 102 -12.58 -4.66 -1.52
CA GLN A 102 -11.87 -5.53 -0.60
C GLN A 102 -10.65 -6.17 -1.27
N GLU A 103 -10.75 -6.55 -2.55
CA GLU A 103 -9.62 -7.08 -3.33
C GLU A 103 -8.47 -6.07 -3.41
N LEU A 104 -8.77 -4.81 -3.74
CA LEU A 104 -7.75 -3.75 -3.85
C LEU A 104 -7.10 -3.43 -2.51
N VAL A 105 -7.88 -3.37 -1.42
CA VAL A 105 -7.34 -3.19 -0.05
C VAL A 105 -6.41 -4.35 0.32
N GLN A 106 -6.80 -5.60 0.00
CA GLN A 106 -5.94 -6.76 0.26
C GLN A 106 -4.67 -6.78 -0.61
N VAL A 107 -4.74 -6.30 -1.85
CA VAL A 107 -3.55 -6.13 -2.71
C VAL A 107 -2.57 -5.15 -2.06
N PHE A 108 -3.06 -4.00 -1.59
CA PHE A 108 -2.22 -3.04 -0.88
C PHE A 108 -1.64 -3.63 0.42
N ALA A 109 -2.45 -4.29 1.24
CA ALA A 109 -2.00 -4.93 2.48
C ALA A 109 -0.87 -5.94 2.23
N ARG A 110 -1.01 -6.81 1.22
CA ARG A 110 0.05 -7.76 0.83
C ARG A 110 1.30 -7.07 0.32
N GLN A 111 1.17 -5.93 -0.36
CA GLN A 111 2.34 -5.17 -0.80
C GLN A 111 3.07 -4.51 0.37
N VAL A 112 2.33 -4.04 1.38
CA VAL A 112 2.90 -3.57 2.65
C VAL A 112 3.68 -4.69 3.34
N ASP A 113 3.13 -5.91 3.40
CA ASP A 113 3.84 -7.06 3.99
C ASP A 113 5.17 -7.34 3.27
N LYS A 114 5.18 -7.33 1.94
CA LYS A 114 6.42 -7.49 1.15
C LYS A 114 7.44 -6.38 1.43
N ALA A 115 6.96 -5.14 1.52
CA ALA A 115 7.82 -4.00 1.84
C ALA A 115 8.44 -4.15 3.24
N LEU A 116 7.65 -4.54 4.24
CA LEU A 116 8.13 -4.81 5.60
C LEU A 116 9.18 -5.92 5.60
N THR A 117 8.93 -7.06 4.94
CA THR A 117 9.93 -8.12 4.82
C THR A 117 11.25 -7.64 4.21
N GLN A 118 11.19 -6.76 3.20
CA GLN A 118 12.41 -6.17 2.64
C GLN A 118 13.10 -5.23 3.64
N LEU A 119 12.36 -4.39 4.37
CA LEU A 119 12.95 -3.51 5.39
C LEU A 119 13.64 -4.31 6.51
N GLU A 120 13.03 -5.40 6.96
CA GLU A 120 13.61 -6.31 7.97
C GLU A 120 14.93 -6.94 7.49
N ALA A 121 15.02 -7.24 6.18
CA ALA A 121 16.22 -7.83 5.56
C ALA A 121 17.26 -6.80 5.08
N THR A 122 17.00 -5.50 5.20
CA THR A 122 17.90 -4.45 4.71
C THR A 122 18.90 -4.06 5.79
N PRO A 123 20.21 -4.26 5.59
CA PRO A 123 21.22 -3.86 6.57
C PRO A 123 21.33 -2.33 6.69
N GLU A 124 21.68 -1.83 7.86
CA GLU A 124 21.88 -0.38 8.08
C GLU A 124 23.19 0.15 7.45
N ALA A 125 24.13 -0.74 7.12
CA ALA A 125 25.40 -0.42 6.49
C ALA A 125 25.52 -1.12 5.13
N SER A 126 26.11 -0.42 4.17
CA SER A 126 26.47 -0.94 2.84
C SER A 126 27.75 -1.79 2.88
#